data_AF-A0ABD5QWI3-F1
#
_entry.id   AF-A0ABD5QWI3-F1
#
_cell.length_a   1.000
_cell.length_b   1.000
_cell.length_c   1.000
_cell.angle_alpha   90.00
_cell.angle_beta   90.00
_cell.angle_gamma   90.00
#
_symmetry.space_group_name_H-M   'P 1'
#
loop_
_entity.id
_entity.type
_entity.pdbx_description
1 polymer ?
#
loop_
_entity_poly.entity_id
_entity_poly.type
_entity_poly.pdbx_seq_one_letter_code
_entity_poly.pdbx_strand_id
1 'polypeptide(L)'
;MTGTEIPEDHPRYASLLTRHRIEAGVEKGITSKQGLIAQGRGEAFDYLLGERTLPSADDAARAAAATLLSAERPVFSVNGNVAALVPAETVELAEVVDADLEVNLFNRTEERMEAIATHLREHGASEVKGLTGDGEIPGLEHARGTVDADGIGAADVVVVPLEDGDRAEALAAAGKTEIVIDLNPGSRSPRTAAIPIIDNVLRAVPNVTAHARELADASPAERRAIVEEFDPDAALATAERAIREGSFAADEE
;
A
#
# COMPACT_ATOMS: atom_id res chain seq x y z
N MET A 1 -15.39 14.77 -20.33
CA MET A 1 -14.75 14.74 -21.66
C MET A 1 -14.88 13.33 -22.20
N THR A 2 -15.03 13.19 -23.52
CA THR A 2 -15.28 11.92 -24.22
C THR A 2 -14.21 10.88 -23.92
N GLY A 3 -14.60 9.80 -23.24
CA GLY A 3 -13.74 8.65 -22.95
C GLY A 3 -13.21 8.05 -24.24
N THR A 4 -11.91 8.20 -24.45
CA THR A 4 -11.20 7.46 -25.49
C THR A 4 -10.76 6.19 -24.80
N GLU A 5 -11.37 5.05 -25.15
CA GLU A 5 -10.90 3.74 -24.69
C GLU A 5 -9.42 3.62 -25.08
N ILE A 6 -8.57 3.46 -24.09
CA ILE A 6 -7.13 3.37 -24.28
C ILE A 6 -6.87 1.92 -24.70
N PRO A 7 -6.23 1.68 -25.85
CA PRO A 7 -5.91 0.32 -26.27
C PRO A 7 -5.04 -0.38 -25.22
N GLU A 8 -5.34 -1.63 -24.89
CA GLU A 8 -4.58 -2.42 -23.89
C GLU A 8 -3.11 -2.61 -24.30
N ASP A 9 -2.82 -2.57 -25.60
CA ASP A 9 -1.48 -2.63 -26.19
C ASP A 9 -0.74 -1.28 -26.20
N HIS A 10 -1.37 -0.20 -25.72
CA HIS A 10 -0.72 1.10 -25.64
C HIS A 10 0.45 1.04 -24.63
N PRO A 11 1.65 1.53 -24.97
CA PRO A 11 2.85 1.49 -24.11
C PRO A 11 2.74 2.27 -22.79
N ARG A 12 1.58 2.86 -22.50
CA ARG A 12 1.27 3.65 -21.30
C ARG A 12 -0.14 3.36 -20.79
N TYR A 13 -0.74 2.25 -21.22
CA TYR A 13 -2.10 1.88 -20.84
C TYR A 13 -2.27 1.90 -19.32
N ALA A 14 -1.34 1.26 -18.59
CA ALA A 14 -1.35 1.23 -17.13
C ALA A 14 -1.34 2.63 -16.49
N SER A 15 -0.43 3.52 -16.89
CA SER A 15 -0.36 4.90 -16.37
C SER A 15 -1.66 5.67 -16.66
N LEU A 16 -2.20 5.59 -17.88
CA LEU A 16 -3.39 6.35 -18.22
C LEU A 16 -4.66 5.81 -17.55
N LEU A 17 -4.77 4.49 -17.40
CA LEU A 17 -5.86 3.86 -16.64
C LEU A 17 -5.83 4.30 -15.16
N THR A 18 -4.63 4.37 -14.58
CA THR A 18 -4.40 4.84 -13.20
C THR A 18 -4.90 6.27 -13.00
N ARG A 19 -4.65 7.16 -13.97
CA ARG A 19 -5.15 8.55 -13.94
C ARG A 19 -6.67 8.61 -13.94
N HIS A 20 -7.30 7.85 -14.83
CA HIS A 20 -8.77 7.79 -14.87
C HIS A 20 -9.37 7.23 -13.58
N ARG A 21 -8.74 6.23 -12.95
CA ARG A 21 -9.18 5.69 -11.65
C ARG A 21 -9.11 6.74 -10.56
N ILE A 22 -8.02 7.49 -10.44
CA ILE A 22 -7.89 8.58 -9.44
C ILE A 22 -8.87 9.71 -9.73
N GLU A 23 -9.02 10.14 -10.98
CA GLU A 23 -9.98 11.19 -11.37
C GLU A 23 -11.42 10.80 -10.98
N ALA A 24 -11.84 9.58 -11.34
CA ALA A 24 -13.14 9.03 -10.95
C ALA A 24 -13.27 8.92 -9.42
N GLY A 25 -12.18 8.56 -8.72
CA GLY A 25 -12.13 8.53 -7.27
C GLY A 25 -12.36 9.92 -6.64
N VAL A 26 -11.87 11.00 -7.27
CA VAL A 26 -12.15 12.38 -6.81
C VAL A 26 -13.61 12.73 -7.04
N GLU A 27 -14.15 12.41 -8.22
CA GLU A 27 -15.55 12.67 -8.57
C GLU A 27 -16.53 11.93 -7.64
N LYS A 28 -16.17 10.72 -7.21
CA LYS A 28 -16.93 9.90 -6.26
C LYS A 28 -16.71 10.28 -4.78
N GLY A 29 -15.84 11.25 -4.48
CA GLY A 29 -15.52 11.65 -3.11
C GLY A 29 -14.64 10.66 -2.33
N ILE A 30 -14.10 9.63 -2.98
CA ILE A 30 -13.23 8.60 -2.39
C ILE A 30 -11.81 9.15 -2.17
N THR A 31 -11.27 9.84 -3.18
CA THR A 31 -9.99 10.54 -3.08
C THR A 31 -10.14 12.06 -3.11
N SER A 32 -9.09 12.79 -2.76
CA SER A 32 -9.06 14.26 -2.73
C SER A 32 -8.19 14.82 -3.85
N LYS A 33 -8.25 16.14 -4.05
CA LYS A 33 -7.33 16.84 -4.98
C LYS A 33 -5.87 16.68 -4.58
N GLN A 34 -5.56 16.54 -3.29
CA GLN A 34 -4.21 16.22 -2.82
C GLN A 34 -3.81 14.79 -3.21
N GLY A 35 -4.76 13.86 -3.29
CA GLY A 35 -4.56 12.50 -3.79
C GLY A 35 -4.07 12.46 -5.25
N LEU A 36 -4.58 13.36 -6.11
CA LEU A 36 -4.06 13.55 -7.48
C LEU A 36 -2.58 13.97 -7.48
N ILE A 37 -2.20 14.90 -6.59
CA ILE A 37 -0.81 15.37 -6.47
C ILE A 37 0.08 14.22 -5.98
N ALA A 38 -0.37 13.47 -4.98
CA ALA A 38 0.35 12.30 -4.48
C ALA A 38 0.55 11.24 -5.58
N GLN A 39 -0.48 11.00 -6.40
CA GLN A 39 -0.36 10.11 -7.54
C GLN A 39 0.71 10.58 -8.53
N GLY A 40 0.72 11.87 -8.88
CA GLY A 40 1.72 12.43 -9.79
C GLY A 40 3.15 12.32 -9.25
N ARG A 41 3.36 12.44 -7.92
CA ARG A 41 4.66 12.16 -7.31
C ARG A 41 5.05 10.70 -7.46
N GLY A 42 4.12 9.78 -7.23
CA GLY A 42 4.31 8.34 -7.43
C GLY A 42 4.72 8.04 -8.87
N GLU A 43 3.96 8.53 -9.86
CA GLU A 43 4.28 8.34 -11.28
C GLU A 43 5.70 8.83 -11.62
N ALA A 44 6.14 9.97 -11.07
CA ALA A 44 7.50 10.46 -11.29
C ALA A 44 8.59 9.50 -10.80
N PHE A 45 8.40 8.86 -9.64
CA PHE A 45 9.32 7.83 -9.15
C PHE A 45 9.20 6.52 -9.92
N ASP A 46 7.99 6.14 -10.34
CA ASP A 46 7.78 4.94 -11.16
C ASP A 46 8.53 5.04 -12.49
N TYR A 47 8.53 6.22 -13.12
CA TYR A 47 9.37 6.50 -14.30
C TYR A 47 10.86 6.27 -14.03
N LEU A 48 11.37 6.73 -12.88
CA LEU A 48 12.79 6.56 -12.51
C LEU A 48 13.14 5.11 -12.20
N LEU A 49 12.17 4.33 -11.72
CA LEU A 49 12.32 2.90 -11.42
C LEU A 49 12.09 2.02 -12.66
N GLY A 50 11.69 2.61 -13.79
CA GLY A 50 11.45 1.92 -15.06
C GLY A 50 10.09 1.21 -15.14
N GLU A 51 9.09 1.67 -14.39
CA GLU A 51 7.70 1.19 -14.40
C GLU A 51 7.56 -0.34 -14.24
N ARG A 52 8.46 -0.94 -13.46
CA ARG A 52 8.55 -2.39 -13.24
C ARG A 52 8.79 -2.69 -11.77
N THR A 53 8.41 -3.90 -11.36
CA THR A 53 8.80 -4.44 -10.05
C THR A 53 10.29 -4.77 -10.08
N LEU A 54 11.06 -4.18 -9.16
CA LEU A 54 12.47 -4.52 -8.97
C LEU A 54 12.61 -5.86 -8.24
N PRO A 55 13.70 -6.62 -8.43
CA PRO A 55 13.94 -7.83 -7.64
C PRO A 55 13.88 -7.59 -6.13
N SER A 56 14.44 -6.47 -5.65
CA SER A 56 14.36 -6.10 -4.23
C SER A 56 12.94 -5.79 -3.74
N ALA A 57 12.06 -5.31 -4.63
CA ALA A 57 10.67 -5.08 -4.30
C ALA A 57 9.86 -6.39 -4.30
N ASP A 58 10.23 -7.35 -5.16
CA ASP A 58 9.68 -8.71 -5.13
C ASP A 58 10.08 -9.46 -3.84
N ASP A 59 11.35 -9.36 -3.44
CA ASP A 59 11.84 -9.90 -2.17
C ASP A 59 11.08 -9.28 -0.96
N ALA A 60 10.83 -7.96 -1.00
CA ALA A 60 10.04 -7.28 0.02
C ALA A 60 8.58 -7.72 0.02
N ALA A 61 7.97 -7.96 -1.14
CA ALA A 61 6.61 -8.49 -1.25
C ALA A 61 6.51 -9.90 -0.66
N ARG A 62 7.52 -10.75 -0.89
CA ARG A 62 7.62 -12.08 -0.31
C ARG A 62 7.78 -12.05 1.21
N ALA A 63 8.62 -11.15 1.74
CA ALA A 63 8.77 -10.94 3.18
C ALA A 63 7.48 -10.42 3.82
N ALA A 64 6.78 -9.50 3.16
CA ALA A 64 5.48 -8.99 3.59
C ALA A 64 4.43 -10.10 3.66
N ALA A 65 4.33 -10.94 2.62
CA ALA A 65 3.43 -12.09 2.61
C ALA A 65 3.70 -13.07 3.76
N ALA A 66 4.98 -13.42 3.99
CA ALA A 66 5.38 -14.29 5.10
C ALA A 66 5.03 -13.70 6.48
N THR A 67 5.20 -12.38 6.62
CA THR A 67 4.87 -11.62 7.84
C THR A 67 3.37 -11.62 8.09
N LEU A 68 2.57 -11.29 7.07
CA LEU A 68 1.11 -11.25 7.17
C LEU A 68 0.52 -12.61 7.53
N LEU A 69 0.98 -13.69 6.87
CA LEU A 69 0.55 -15.06 7.15
C LEU A 69 0.99 -15.58 8.53
N SER A 70 1.86 -14.85 9.23
CA SER A 70 2.34 -15.20 10.57
C SER A 70 1.78 -14.27 11.65
N ALA A 71 1.03 -13.23 11.26
CA ALA A 71 0.46 -12.24 12.16
C ALA A 71 -0.74 -12.81 12.93
N GLU A 72 -0.97 -12.32 14.14
CA GLU A 72 -2.16 -12.65 14.91
C GLU A 72 -3.34 -11.77 14.54
N ARG A 73 -3.09 -10.49 14.20
CA ARG A 73 -4.10 -9.48 13.85
C ARG A 73 -3.58 -8.55 12.74
N PRO A 74 -3.38 -9.08 11.52
CA PRO A 74 -2.96 -8.25 10.41
C PRO A 74 -4.08 -7.27 10.02
N VAL A 75 -3.72 -6.02 9.76
CA VAL A 75 -4.65 -5.00 9.29
C VAL A 75 -4.11 -4.31 8.04
N PHE A 76 -4.95 -4.17 7.02
CA PHE A 76 -4.66 -3.39 5.84
C PHE A 76 -5.32 -2.01 5.95
N SER A 77 -4.50 -0.96 6.06
CA SER A 77 -4.97 0.42 6.13
C SER A 77 -5.32 0.94 4.73
N VAL A 78 -6.58 1.36 4.53
CA VAL A 78 -7.09 1.83 3.25
C VAL A 78 -7.33 3.34 3.28
N ASN A 79 -6.52 4.08 2.52
CA ASN A 79 -6.78 5.49 2.24
C ASN A 79 -7.53 5.66 0.90
N GLY A 80 -7.88 6.91 0.59
CA GLY A 80 -8.63 7.22 -0.64
C GLY A 80 -7.92 6.88 -1.95
N ASN A 81 -6.58 6.93 -2.01
CA ASN A 81 -5.84 6.54 -3.22
C ASN A 81 -5.84 5.02 -3.38
N VAL A 82 -5.63 4.26 -2.30
CA VAL A 82 -5.72 2.79 -2.32
C VAL A 82 -7.11 2.36 -2.79
N ALA A 83 -8.16 2.90 -2.18
CA ALA A 83 -9.54 2.58 -2.53
C ALA A 83 -9.88 2.94 -3.99
N ALA A 84 -9.27 3.98 -4.56
CA ALA A 84 -9.49 4.34 -5.95
C ALA A 84 -8.69 3.48 -6.94
N LEU A 85 -7.50 3.01 -6.56
CA LEU A 85 -6.56 2.34 -7.47
C LEU A 85 -6.71 0.83 -7.49
N VAL A 86 -6.80 0.21 -6.31
CA VAL A 86 -6.69 -1.24 -6.11
C VAL A 86 -7.76 -1.78 -5.14
N PRO A 87 -9.05 -1.38 -5.24
CA PRO A 87 -10.06 -1.80 -4.26
C PRO A 87 -10.26 -3.32 -4.24
N ALA A 88 -10.35 -3.97 -5.40
CA ALA A 88 -10.56 -5.42 -5.48
C ALA A 88 -9.33 -6.20 -5.02
N GLU A 89 -8.14 -5.78 -5.45
CA GLU A 89 -6.87 -6.43 -5.10
C GLU A 89 -6.56 -6.28 -3.60
N THR A 90 -6.97 -5.16 -2.99
CA THR A 90 -6.88 -4.95 -1.54
C THR A 90 -7.78 -5.90 -0.77
N VAL A 91 -9.04 -6.08 -1.22
CA VAL A 91 -9.97 -7.05 -0.64
C VAL A 91 -9.42 -8.47 -0.78
N GLU A 92 -8.95 -8.83 -1.97
CA GLU A 92 -8.39 -10.15 -2.24
C GLU A 92 -7.17 -10.47 -1.36
N LEU A 93 -6.24 -9.52 -1.19
CA LEU A 93 -5.11 -9.69 -0.30
C LEU A 93 -5.58 -9.92 1.14
N ALA A 94 -6.50 -9.07 1.62
CA ALA A 94 -7.02 -9.17 2.98
C ALA A 94 -7.67 -10.53 3.24
N GLU A 95 -8.45 -11.06 2.29
CA GLU A 95 -9.03 -12.40 2.38
C GLU A 95 -7.95 -13.50 2.40
N VAL A 96 -6.91 -13.39 1.58
CA VAL A 96 -5.84 -14.40 1.49
C VAL A 96 -5.01 -14.49 2.77
N VAL A 97 -4.81 -13.37 3.48
CA VAL A 97 -4.00 -13.33 4.71
C VAL A 97 -4.82 -13.19 5.99
N ASP A 98 -6.16 -13.31 5.91
CA ASP A 98 -7.10 -13.13 7.02
C ASP A 98 -6.89 -11.80 7.77
N ALA A 99 -6.76 -10.71 7.00
CA ALA A 99 -6.54 -9.36 7.53
C ALA A 99 -7.83 -8.53 7.56
N ASP A 100 -7.97 -7.70 8.60
CA ASP A 100 -9.03 -6.69 8.63
C ASP A 100 -8.72 -5.56 7.64
N LEU A 101 -9.75 -5.00 7.01
CA LEU A 101 -9.67 -3.76 6.25
C LEU A 101 -10.08 -2.59 7.15
N GLU A 102 -9.20 -1.61 7.35
CA GLU A 102 -9.53 -0.39 8.09
C GLU A 102 -9.37 0.85 7.21
N VAL A 103 -10.45 1.61 7.03
CA VAL A 103 -10.35 2.91 6.37
C VAL A 103 -9.60 3.87 7.29
N ASN A 104 -8.54 4.48 6.79
CA ASN A 104 -7.82 5.50 7.54
C ASN A 104 -7.43 6.69 6.65
N LEU A 105 -7.70 7.90 7.14
CA LEU A 105 -7.56 9.14 6.37
C LEU A 105 -6.89 10.23 7.19
N PHE A 106 -5.99 10.96 6.54
CA PHE A 106 -5.41 12.20 7.08
C PHE A 106 -6.47 13.28 7.35
N ASN A 107 -7.41 13.47 6.40
CA ASN A 107 -8.53 14.39 6.53
C ASN A 107 -9.82 13.59 6.66
N ARG A 108 -10.12 13.12 7.87
CA ARG A 108 -11.31 12.33 8.18
C ARG A 108 -12.58 13.19 8.06
N THR A 109 -13.50 12.76 7.21
CA THR A 109 -14.89 13.22 7.22
C THR A 109 -15.79 11.99 7.16
N GLU A 110 -16.90 11.98 7.90
CA GLU A 110 -17.83 10.85 7.93
C GLU A 110 -18.29 10.46 6.52
N GLU A 111 -18.63 11.45 5.69
CA GLU A 111 -19.04 11.24 4.30
C GLU A 111 -17.98 10.50 3.47
N ARG A 112 -16.70 10.89 3.59
CA ARG A 112 -15.62 10.27 2.82
C ARG A 112 -15.28 8.87 3.33
N MET A 113 -15.31 8.70 4.65
CA MET A 113 -15.12 7.38 5.28
C MET A 113 -16.19 6.39 4.78
N GLU A 114 -17.46 6.80 4.76
CA GLU A 114 -18.55 5.96 4.25
C GLU A 114 -18.49 5.74 2.74
N ALA A 115 -18.06 6.75 1.96
CA ALA A 115 -17.85 6.59 0.53
C ALA A 115 -16.79 5.52 0.23
N ILE A 116 -15.67 5.53 0.95
CA ILE A 116 -14.63 4.51 0.82
C ILE A 116 -15.14 3.14 1.28
N ALA A 117 -15.78 3.06 2.45
CA ALA A 117 -16.28 1.79 2.97
C ALA A 117 -17.32 1.15 2.05
N THR A 118 -18.24 1.95 1.51
CA THR A 118 -19.21 1.51 0.51
C THR A 118 -18.50 1.01 -0.75
N HIS A 119 -17.50 1.75 -1.24
CA HIS A 119 -16.76 1.36 -2.42
C HIS A 119 -16.01 0.03 -2.23
N LEU A 120 -15.40 -0.21 -1.06
CA LEU A 120 -14.77 -1.49 -0.76
C LEU A 120 -15.78 -2.65 -0.71
N ARG A 121 -16.97 -2.42 -0.13
CA ARG A 121 -18.06 -3.42 -0.10
C ARG A 121 -18.56 -3.76 -1.51
N GLU A 122 -18.64 -2.76 -2.40
CA GLU A 122 -18.96 -2.98 -3.82
C GLU A 122 -17.91 -3.85 -4.53
N HIS A 123 -16.68 -3.91 -4.01
CA HIS A 123 -15.58 -4.73 -4.52
C HIS A 123 -15.36 -6.03 -3.74
N GLY A 124 -16.29 -6.40 -2.85
CA GLY A 124 -16.30 -7.70 -2.17
C GLY A 124 -15.96 -7.67 -0.68
N ALA A 125 -15.59 -6.52 -0.12
CA ALA A 125 -15.30 -6.45 1.31
C ALA A 125 -16.53 -6.83 2.15
N SER A 126 -16.40 -7.84 3.00
CA SER A 126 -17.45 -8.28 3.93
C SER A 126 -17.59 -7.32 5.11
N GLU A 127 -16.46 -6.98 5.74
CA GLU A 127 -16.36 -6.02 6.83
C GLU A 127 -15.33 -4.93 6.52
N VAL A 128 -15.62 -3.72 6.98
CA VAL A 128 -14.75 -2.55 6.82
C VAL A 128 -14.77 -1.76 8.12
N LYS A 129 -13.61 -1.67 8.76
CA LYS A 129 -13.36 -0.91 10.00
C LYS A 129 -12.97 0.54 9.72
N GLY A 130 -12.79 1.30 10.78
CA GLY A 130 -12.33 2.69 10.80
C GLY A 130 -13.45 3.70 10.99
N LEU A 131 -14.72 3.28 10.92
CA LEU A 131 -15.88 4.17 11.04
C LEU A 131 -16.16 4.59 12.50
N THR A 132 -15.78 3.76 13.48
CA THR A 132 -16.06 4.00 14.90
C THR A 132 -15.12 5.05 15.49
N GLY A 133 -13.82 4.91 15.25
CA GLY A 133 -12.78 5.82 15.73
C GLY A 133 -12.65 5.88 17.25
N ASP A 134 -12.75 4.74 17.93
CA ASP A 134 -12.70 4.62 19.39
C ASP A 134 -11.30 4.29 19.95
N GLY A 135 -10.29 4.23 19.08
CA GLY A 135 -8.87 4.08 19.43
C GLY A 135 -8.01 5.26 18.97
N GLU A 136 -6.78 5.32 19.48
CA GLU A 136 -5.80 6.35 19.13
C GLU A 136 -4.39 5.77 19.04
N ILE A 137 -3.64 6.15 18.00
CA ILE A 137 -2.20 5.94 17.90
C ILE A 137 -1.50 7.09 18.64
N PRO A 138 -0.71 6.82 19.70
CA PRO A 138 0.02 7.86 20.43
C PRO A 138 1.00 8.63 19.55
N GLY A 139 1.19 9.92 19.83
CA GLY A 139 2.21 10.75 19.16
C GLY A 139 1.74 11.46 17.89
N LEU A 140 0.47 11.31 17.51
CA LEU A 140 -0.14 12.02 16.39
C LEU A 140 -1.14 13.10 16.87
N GLU A 141 -1.42 14.08 16.00
CA GLU A 141 -2.56 14.98 16.21
C GLU A 141 -3.86 14.16 16.22
N HIS A 142 -4.81 14.50 17.11
CA HIS A 142 -6.02 13.70 17.41
C HIS A 142 -6.72 13.11 16.17
N ALA A 143 -6.89 13.88 15.09
CA ALA A 143 -7.56 13.39 13.87
C ALA A 143 -6.73 12.39 13.05
N ARG A 144 -5.40 12.49 13.08
CA ARG A 144 -4.46 11.57 12.38
C ARG A 144 -4.19 10.30 13.19
N GLY A 145 -4.33 10.38 14.51
CA GLY A 145 -4.19 9.26 15.42
C GLY A 145 -5.44 8.39 15.54
N THR A 146 -6.63 8.88 15.14
CA THR A 146 -7.89 8.16 15.29
C THR A 146 -7.90 6.86 14.46
N VAL A 147 -8.16 5.74 15.14
CA VAL A 147 -8.25 4.39 14.58
C VAL A 147 -9.41 3.65 15.26
N ASP A 148 -9.81 2.49 14.74
CA ASP A 148 -10.68 1.60 15.51
C ASP A 148 -9.83 0.82 16.54
N ALA A 149 -10.32 0.74 17.78
CA ALA A 149 -9.61 0.07 18.87
C ALA A 149 -9.42 -1.43 18.61
N ASP A 150 -10.38 -2.06 17.93
CA ASP A 150 -10.36 -3.45 17.52
C ASP A 150 -9.80 -3.68 16.10
N GLY A 151 -9.34 -2.62 15.43
CA GLY A 151 -8.60 -2.68 14.15
C GLY A 151 -7.13 -2.34 14.35
N ILE A 152 -6.63 -1.27 13.72
CA ILE A 152 -5.23 -0.81 13.82
C ILE A 152 -4.81 -0.64 15.28
N GLY A 153 -5.71 -0.23 16.18
CA GLY A 153 -5.43 -0.14 17.62
C GLY A 153 -4.87 -1.44 18.20
N ALA A 154 -5.48 -2.59 17.87
CA ALA A 154 -5.11 -3.90 18.37
C ALA A 154 -4.15 -4.69 17.45
N ALA A 155 -3.85 -4.19 16.26
CA ALA A 155 -3.02 -4.86 15.26
C ALA A 155 -1.56 -5.06 15.73
N ASP A 156 -0.98 -6.21 15.40
CA ASP A 156 0.45 -6.51 15.52
C ASP A 156 1.22 -6.22 14.22
N VAL A 157 0.58 -6.40 13.06
CA VAL A 157 1.10 -6.05 11.73
C VAL A 157 0.13 -5.11 11.01
N VAL A 158 0.65 -4.03 10.42
CA VAL A 158 -0.16 -3.08 9.64
C VAL A 158 0.47 -2.84 8.27
N VAL A 159 -0.32 -3.01 7.22
CA VAL A 159 0.05 -2.57 5.86
C VAL A 159 -0.43 -1.15 5.65
N VAL A 160 0.47 -0.23 5.30
CA VAL A 160 0.13 1.17 5.01
C VAL A 160 0.67 1.61 3.64
N PRO A 161 -0.13 1.50 2.57
CA PRO A 161 0.26 1.98 1.25
C PRO A 161 0.05 3.50 1.14
N LEU A 162 0.99 4.19 0.46
CA LEU A 162 0.84 5.61 0.10
C LEU A 162 0.58 6.53 1.32
N GLU A 163 1.24 6.26 2.43
CA GLU A 163 0.98 6.87 3.74
C GLU A 163 1.92 8.05 4.09
N ASP A 164 1.46 8.95 4.95
CA ASP A 164 2.28 10.03 5.51
C ASP A 164 3.34 9.53 6.50
N GLY A 165 4.53 10.14 6.45
CA GLY A 165 5.69 9.69 7.24
C GLY A 165 5.52 9.81 8.75
N ASP A 166 4.76 10.80 9.24
CA ASP A 166 4.50 10.96 10.67
C ASP A 166 3.74 9.73 11.24
N ARG A 167 2.83 9.18 10.43
CA ARG A 167 1.97 8.07 10.85
C ARG A 167 2.73 6.75 10.88
N ALA A 168 3.60 6.53 9.90
CA ALA A 168 4.51 5.39 9.87
C ALA A 168 5.39 5.34 11.12
N GLU A 169 6.04 6.47 11.44
CA GLU A 169 6.86 6.62 12.64
C GLU A 169 6.05 6.33 13.94
N ALA A 170 4.80 6.79 14.01
CA ALA A 170 3.95 6.58 15.18
C ALA A 170 3.51 5.12 15.34
N LEU A 171 3.20 4.42 14.25
CA LEU A 171 2.87 2.99 14.26
C LEU A 171 4.08 2.16 14.73
N ALA A 172 5.27 2.47 14.21
CA ALA A 172 6.51 1.83 14.64
C ALA A 172 6.80 2.10 16.13
N ALA A 173 6.62 3.35 16.59
CA ALA A 173 6.78 3.70 18.00
C ALA A 173 5.75 3.01 18.92
N ALA A 174 4.58 2.66 18.40
CA ALA A 174 3.57 1.86 19.08
C ALA A 174 3.86 0.35 19.09
N GLY A 175 5.02 -0.08 18.57
CA GLY A 175 5.47 -1.47 18.59
C GLY A 175 4.81 -2.35 17.53
N LYS A 176 4.22 -1.75 16.49
CA LYS A 176 3.59 -2.48 15.38
C LYS A 176 4.61 -2.77 14.29
N THR A 177 4.51 -3.94 13.67
CA THR A 177 5.30 -4.26 12.47
C THR A 177 4.65 -3.61 11.26
N GLU A 178 5.36 -2.71 10.62
CA GLU A 178 4.82 -1.91 9.51
C GLU A 178 5.34 -2.39 8.16
N ILE A 179 4.40 -2.62 7.23
CA ILE A 179 4.67 -2.92 5.83
C ILE A 179 4.24 -1.70 5.01
N VAL A 180 5.20 -1.00 4.40
CA VAL A 180 4.95 0.22 3.63
C VAL A 180 5.05 -0.08 2.15
N ILE A 181 4.10 0.43 1.37
CA ILE A 181 4.17 0.45 -0.09
C ILE A 181 4.29 1.91 -0.54
N ASP A 182 5.48 2.29 -1.02
CA ASP A 182 5.76 3.65 -1.52
C ASP A 182 6.82 3.59 -2.62
N LEU A 183 6.60 4.30 -3.73
CA LEU A 183 7.54 4.40 -4.84
C LEU A 183 8.78 5.25 -4.51
N ASN A 184 8.73 6.10 -3.50
CA ASN A 184 9.85 6.96 -3.13
C ASN A 184 10.71 6.33 -2.02
N PRO A 185 11.88 5.73 -2.32
CA PRO A 185 12.75 5.15 -1.28
C PRO A 185 13.33 6.20 -0.32
N GLY A 186 13.25 7.49 -0.66
CA GLY A 186 13.74 8.59 0.15
C GLY A 186 12.68 9.26 1.04
N SER A 187 11.40 8.85 0.98
CA SER A 187 10.38 9.37 1.91
C SER A 187 10.62 8.83 3.33
N ARG A 188 9.96 9.43 4.33
CA ARG A 188 10.14 9.04 5.73
C ARG A 188 9.55 7.65 6.00
N SER A 189 8.36 7.37 5.48
CA SER A 189 7.61 6.13 5.72
C SER A 189 8.40 4.84 5.42
N PRO A 190 8.96 4.62 4.22
CA PRO A 190 9.70 3.40 3.92
C PRO A 190 11.04 3.31 4.66
N ARG A 191 11.59 4.42 5.16
CA ARG A 191 12.82 4.42 5.96
C ARG A 191 12.61 3.99 7.41
N THR A 192 11.36 3.92 7.87
CA THR A 192 10.99 3.51 9.23
C THR A 192 10.25 2.18 9.25
N ALA A 193 9.78 1.73 8.09
CA ALA A 193 9.05 0.49 7.92
C ALA A 193 9.92 -0.73 8.25
N ALA A 194 9.30 -1.76 8.82
CA ALA A 194 9.94 -3.07 8.94
C ALA A 194 10.14 -3.70 7.55
N ILE A 195 9.17 -3.49 6.64
CA ILE A 195 9.22 -3.99 5.27
C ILE A 195 8.82 -2.88 4.29
N PRO A 196 9.80 -2.18 3.69
CA PRO A 196 9.53 -1.22 2.62
C PRO A 196 9.46 -1.90 1.25
N ILE A 197 8.28 -1.89 0.64
CA ILE A 197 8.06 -2.34 -0.74
C ILE A 197 8.13 -1.11 -1.66
N ILE A 198 9.27 -0.94 -2.33
CA ILE A 198 9.48 0.16 -3.28
C ILE A 198 8.95 -0.22 -4.66
N ASP A 199 7.62 -0.17 -4.79
CA ASP A 199 6.91 -0.52 -6.01
C ASP A 199 5.55 0.21 -6.10
N ASN A 200 4.97 0.22 -7.30
CA ASN A 200 3.65 0.79 -7.51
C ASN A 200 2.60 -0.10 -6.85
N VAL A 201 1.65 0.49 -6.12
CA VAL A 201 0.58 -0.26 -5.42
C VAL A 201 -0.20 -1.21 -6.33
N LEU A 202 -0.35 -0.85 -7.62
CA LEU A 202 -0.99 -1.68 -8.65
C LEU A 202 -0.25 -2.97 -8.96
N ARG A 203 1.06 -3.02 -8.71
CA ARG A 203 1.91 -4.21 -8.85
C ARG A 203 2.16 -4.87 -7.51
N ALA A 204 2.45 -4.07 -6.49
CA ALA A 204 2.81 -4.52 -5.15
C ALA A 204 1.71 -5.35 -4.48
N VAL A 205 0.46 -4.85 -4.47
CA VAL A 205 -0.64 -5.55 -3.76
C VAL A 205 -0.90 -6.93 -4.39
N PRO A 206 -1.10 -7.06 -5.72
CA PRO A 206 -1.20 -8.38 -6.35
C PRO A 206 0.00 -9.28 -6.13
N ASN A 207 1.22 -8.71 -6.11
CA ASN A 207 2.43 -9.48 -5.91
C ASN A 207 2.53 -10.07 -4.50
N VAL A 208 2.20 -9.27 -3.47
CA VAL A 208 2.09 -9.78 -2.10
C VAL A 208 1.03 -10.87 -2.02
N THR A 209 -0.11 -10.71 -2.68
CA THR A 209 -1.16 -11.75 -2.74
C THR A 209 -0.65 -13.04 -3.39
N ALA A 210 0.12 -12.95 -4.47
CA ALA A 210 0.71 -14.11 -5.14
C ALA A 210 1.68 -14.86 -4.21
N HIS A 211 2.61 -14.14 -3.59
CA HIS A 211 3.53 -14.72 -2.59
C HIS A 211 2.78 -15.32 -1.40
N ALA A 212 1.70 -14.69 -0.93
CA ALA A 212 0.91 -15.21 0.17
C ALA A 212 0.23 -16.54 -0.19
N ARG A 213 -0.25 -16.69 -1.42
CA ARG A 213 -0.79 -17.98 -1.91
C ARG A 213 0.29 -19.05 -2.01
N GLU A 214 1.47 -18.70 -2.50
CA GLU A 214 2.61 -19.63 -2.59
C GLU A 214 3.10 -20.08 -1.21
N LEU A 215 3.04 -19.20 -0.22
CA LEU A 215 3.48 -19.46 1.15
C LEU A 215 2.36 -20.01 2.06
N ALA A 216 1.14 -20.20 1.57
CA ALA A 216 -0.02 -20.64 2.34
C ALA A 216 0.20 -21.99 3.05
N ASP A 217 0.96 -22.89 2.42
CA ASP A 217 1.30 -24.22 2.96
C ASP A 217 2.72 -24.28 3.57
N ALA A 218 3.49 -23.18 3.50
CA ALA A 218 4.82 -23.12 4.08
C ALA A 218 4.74 -23.24 5.62
N SER A 219 5.70 -23.97 6.20
CA SER A 219 5.77 -24.14 7.64
C SER A 219 6.08 -22.81 8.36
N PRO A 220 5.70 -22.67 9.64
CA PRO A 220 6.07 -21.49 10.41
C PRO A 220 7.58 -21.23 10.47
N ALA A 221 8.41 -22.26 10.35
CA ALA A 221 9.86 -22.10 10.33
C ALA A 221 10.36 -21.50 9.00
N GLU A 222 9.78 -21.93 7.88
CA GLU A 222 10.11 -21.37 6.56
C GLU A 222 9.68 -19.91 6.43
N ARG A 223 8.46 -19.57 6.89
CA ARG A 223 8.01 -18.16 6.91
C ARG A 223 8.91 -17.29 7.77
N ARG A 224 9.29 -17.76 8.96
CA ARG A 224 10.24 -17.04 9.84
C ARG A 224 11.59 -16.83 9.17
N ALA A 225 12.14 -17.84 8.49
CA ALA A 225 13.42 -17.71 7.80
C ALA A 225 13.36 -16.63 6.71
N ILE A 226 12.26 -16.54 5.95
CA ILE A 226 12.06 -15.49 4.94
C ILE A 226 12.08 -14.10 5.58
N VAL A 227 11.38 -13.94 6.71
CA VAL A 227 11.33 -12.65 7.43
C VAL A 227 12.69 -12.28 8.02
N GLU A 228 13.41 -13.24 8.59
CA GLU A 228 14.74 -13.04 9.20
C GLU A 228 15.84 -12.75 8.18
N GLU A 229 15.72 -13.26 6.94
CA GLU A 229 16.68 -13.03 5.86
C GLU A 229 16.47 -11.67 5.15
N PHE A 230 15.27 -11.09 5.25
CA PHE A 230 14.95 -9.83 4.60
C PHE A 230 15.69 -8.65 5.23
N ASP A 231 16.43 -7.90 4.41
CA ASP A 231 17.16 -6.70 4.81
C ASP A 231 16.47 -5.44 4.24
N PRO A 232 15.75 -4.65 5.07
CA PRO A 232 15.05 -3.45 4.62
C PRO A 232 16.01 -2.36 4.10
N ASP A 233 17.20 -2.23 4.70
CA ASP A 233 18.18 -1.24 4.28
C ASP A 233 18.76 -1.59 2.90
N ALA A 234 19.00 -2.88 2.64
CA ALA A 234 19.42 -3.36 1.34
C ALA A 234 18.34 -3.16 0.26
N ALA A 235 17.06 -3.34 0.60
CA ALA A 235 15.95 -3.08 -0.31
C ALA A 235 15.88 -1.60 -0.72
N LEU A 236 15.96 -0.70 0.27
CA LEU A 236 16.00 0.76 0.04
C LEU A 236 17.22 1.19 -0.78
N ALA A 237 18.40 0.70 -0.44
CA ALA A 237 19.64 1.01 -1.16
C ALA A 237 19.61 0.49 -2.61
N THR A 238 18.92 -0.61 -2.87
CA THR A 238 18.76 -1.15 -4.23
C THR A 238 17.81 -0.29 -5.06
N ALA A 239 16.70 0.17 -4.49
CA ALA A 239 15.80 1.09 -5.18
C ALA A 239 16.45 2.47 -5.43
N GLU A 240 17.18 3.03 -4.46
CA GLU A 240 17.96 4.26 -4.65
C GLU A 240 18.98 4.11 -5.77
N ARG A 241 19.74 3.00 -5.76
CA ARG A 241 20.73 2.71 -6.79
C ARG A 241 20.08 2.56 -8.17
N ALA A 242 18.92 1.92 -8.26
CA ALA A 242 18.17 1.80 -9.50
C ALA A 242 17.77 3.18 -10.06
N ILE A 243 17.36 4.12 -9.20
CA ILE A 243 17.07 5.51 -9.60
C ILE A 243 18.34 6.23 -10.07
N ARG A 244 19.46 6.06 -9.35
CA ARG A 244 20.73 6.74 -9.66
C ARG A 244 21.42 6.22 -10.93
N GLU A 245 21.33 4.92 -11.18
CA GLU A 245 21.98 4.22 -12.29
C GLU A 245 21.04 4.01 -13.48
N GLY A 246 19.73 4.23 -13.28
CA GLY A 246 18.70 4.23 -14.32
C GLY A 246 19.08 5.19 -15.44
N SER A 247 19.62 4.63 -16.50
CA SER A 247 19.88 5.37 -17.73
C SER A 247 18.54 5.67 -18.38
N PHE A 248 18.19 6.94 -18.58
CA PHE A 248 17.12 7.33 -19.51
C PHE A 248 17.47 6.97 -20.97
N ALA A 249 18.56 6.24 -21.22
CA ALA A 249 18.83 5.70 -22.55
C ALA A 249 17.73 4.71 -22.89
N ALA A 250 17.02 5.03 -23.98
CA ALA A 250 16.23 4.05 -24.69
C ALA A 250 17.10 2.82 -24.93
N ASP A 251 16.56 1.63 -24.67
CA ASP A 251 17.14 0.40 -25.18
C ASP A 251 17.43 0.63 -26.68
N GLU A 252 18.70 0.52 -27.07
CA GLU A 252 19.07 0.59 -28.49
C GLU A 252 18.34 -0.57 -29.20
N GLU A 253 17.43 -0.21 -30.12
CA GLU A 253 16.69 -1.14 -31.00
C GLU A 253 17.61 -2.11 -31.77
#